data_AF-A0A958K485-F1
#
_entry.id   AF-A0A958K485-F1
#
_cell.length_a   1.000
_cell.length_b   1.000
_cell.length_c   1.000
_cell.angle_alpha   90.00
_cell.angle_beta   90.00
_cell.angle_gamma   90.00
#
_symmetry.space_group_name_H-M   'P 1'
#
loop_
_entity.id
_entity.type
_entity.pdbx_description
1 polymer ?
#
loop_
_entity_poly.entity_id
_entity_poly.type
_entity_poly.pdbx_seq_one_letter_code
_entity_poly.pdbx_strand_id
1 'polypeptide(L)'
;MVDSKGKKIKNKDTDNLECDVTNKKDLKSFLLNVQDKMTDGTAAPVYALSAMNRIMTLPNIYDCLDKDNKELARDIWLRIKQAGFQIKNPPLLFSEDEVVLG
;
A
#
# COMPACT_ATOMS: atom_id res chain seq x y z
N MET A 1 -39.25 -33.58 5.65
CA MET A 1 -38.21 -33.23 4.66
C MET A 1 -37.91 -31.75 4.83
N VAL A 2 -36.79 -31.41 5.44
CA VAL A 2 -36.32 -30.03 5.62
C VAL A 2 -34.85 -29.98 5.24
N ASP A 3 -34.56 -29.63 3.99
CA ASP A 3 -33.19 -29.37 3.55
C ASP A 3 -32.83 -27.92 3.87
N SER A 4 -32.36 -27.73 5.10
CA SER A 4 -31.67 -26.54 5.57
C SER A 4 -30.33 -26.38 4.85
N LYS A 5 -30.33 -25.82 3.64
CA LYS A 5 -29.09 -25.30 3.02
C LYS A 5 -28.75 -23.94 3.64
N GLY A 6 -28.11 -24.01 4.81
CA GLY A 6 -27.40 -22.90 5.44
C GLY A 6 -26.30 -22.38 4.51
N LYS A 7 -26.66 -21.39 3.68
CA LYS A 7 -25.72 -20.62 2.87
C LYS A 7 -24.88 -19.78 3.83
N LYS A 8 -23.68 -20.26 4.19
CA LYS A 8 -22.67 -19.48 4.89
C LYS A 8 -22.24 -18.32 3.99
N ILE A 9 -22.83 -17.15 4.24
CA ILE A 9 -22.35 -15.88 3.70
C ILE A 9 -21.01 -15.62 4.39
N LYS A 10 -19.90 -15.87 3.68
CA LYS A 10 -18.58 -15.36 4.08
C LYS A 10 -18.60 -13.86 3.77
N ASN A 11 -19.05 -13.04 4.73
CA ASN A 11 -18.72 -11.62 4.70
C ASN A 11 -17.20 -11.52 4.88
N LYS A 12 -16.49 -11.18 3.81
CA LYS A 12 -15.04 -10.99 3.78
C LYS A 12 -14.73 -9.50 3.64
N ASP A 13 -15.47 -8.68 4.38
CA ASP A 13 -15.39 -7.21 4.34
C ASP A 13 -15.09 -6.62 5.71
N THR A 14 -14.24 -7.30 6.48
CA THR A 14 -13.40 -6.64 7.47
C THR A 14 -12.02 -6.56 6.85
N ASP A 15 -11.82 -5.55 5.99
CA ASP A 15 -10.50 -5.06 5.59
C ASP A 15 -9.88 -4.34 6.81
N ASN A 16 -9.69 -5.11 7.89
CA ASN A 16 -8.81 -4.70 8.97
C ASN A 16 -7.44 -4.62 8.33
N LEU A 17 -6.95 -3.39 8.19
CA LEU A 17 -5.62 -3.05 7.72
C LEU A 17 -4.57 -3.44 8.78
N GLU A 18 -4.64 -4.68 9.25
CA GLU A 18 -3.55 -5.33 9.98
C GLU A 18 -2.42 -5.51 8.97
N CYS A 19 -1.59 -4.47 8.91
CA CYS A 19 -0.35 -4.45 8.15
C CYS A 19 0.68 -5.31 8.90
N ASP A 20 0.46 -6.62 8.89
CA ASP A 20 1.42 -7.63 9.37
C ASP A 20 2.52 -7.81 8.33
N VAL A 21 3.21 -6.71 7.99
CA VAL A 21 4.37 -6.75 7.11
C VAL A 21 5.57 -7.19 7.96
N THR A 22 5.83 -8.49 7.94
CA THR A 22 6.95 -9.08 8.71
C THR A 22 8.21 -9.25 7.85
N ASN A 23 8.03 -9.40 6.53
CA ASN A 23 9.10 -9.69 5.60
C ASN A 23 8.89 -9.01 4.23
N LYS A 24 9.91 -9.12 3.36
CA LYS A 24 9.92 -8.53 2.00
C LYS A 24 8.75 -8.98 1.12
N LYS A 25 8.33 -10.24 1.23
CA LYS A 25 7.24 -10.80 0.43
C LYS A 25 5.90 -10.21 0.87
N ASP A 26 5.69 -10.09 2.18
CA ASP A 26 4.49 -9.48 2.74
C ASP A 26 4.37 -8.02 2.29
N LEU A 27 5.49 -7.27 2.34
CA LEU A 27 5.52 -5.89 1.85
C LEU A 27 5.16 -5.81 0.38
N LYS A 28 5.73 -6.69 -0.46
CA LYS A 28 5.44 -6.73 -1.90
C LYS A 28 3.95 -6.97 -2.16
N SER A 29 3.39 -7.99 -1.52
CA SER A 29 1.96 -8.32 -1.65
C SER A 29 1.05 -7.19 -1.17
N PHE A 30 1.44 -6.50 -0.10
CA PHE A 30 0.70 -5.35 0.40
C PHE A 30 0.76 -4.16 -0.59
N LEU A 31 1.94 -3.81 -1.09
CA LEU A 31 2.12 -2.72 -2.06
C LEU A 31 1.33 -2.99 -3.36
N LEU A 32 1.39 -4.22 -3.88
CA LEU A 32 0.62 -4.61 -5.06
C LEU A 32 -0.89 -4.48 -4.82
N ASN A 33 -1.39 -4.94 -3.67
CA ASN A 33 -2.80 -4.77 -3.31
C ASN A 33 -3.22 -3.28 -3.24
N VAL A 34 -2.37 -2.40 -2.72
CA VAL A 34 -2.63 -0.96 -2.74
C VAL A 34 -2.66 -0.41 -4.16
N GLN A 35 -1.69 -0.81 -5.00
CA GLN A 35 -1.61 -0.38 -6.40
C GLN A 35 -2.81 -0.86 -7.23
N ASP A 36 -3.24 -2.11 -7.04
CA ASP A 36 -4.39 -2.70 -7.71
C ASP A 36 -5.67 -1.95 -7.33
N LYS A 37 -5.90 -1.73 -6.02
CA LYS A 37 -7.07 -0.98 -5.54
C LYS A 37 -7.10 0.47 -6.07
N MET A 38 -5.95 1.11 -6.23
CA MET A 38 -5.86 2.44 -6.86
C MET A 38 -6.16 2.39 -8.36
N THR A 39 -5.63 1.39 -9.06
CA THR A 39 -5.77 1.27 -10.52
C THR A 39 -7.20 0.92 -10.91
N ASP A 40 -7.85 0.05 -10.13
CA ASP A 40 -9.25 -0.33 -10.32
C ASP A 40 -10.24 0.76 -9.88
N GLY A 41 -9.74 1.85 -9.27
CA GLY A 41 -10.57 2.94 -8.73
C GLY A 41 -11.41 2.53 -7.51
N THR A 42 -11.12 1.37 -6.90
CA THR A 42 -11.84 0.86 -5.72
C THR A 42 -11.36 1.52 -4.43
N ALA A 43 -10.17 2.12 -4.43
CA ALA A 43 -9.64 2.93 -3.33
C ALA A 43 -9.26 4.34 -3.80
N ALA A 44 -9.71 5.34 -3.04
CA ALA A 44 -9.31 6.72 -3.25
C ALA A 44 -7.80 6.91 -2.97
N PRO A 45 -7.12 7.89 -3.60
CA PRO A 45 -5.69 8.15 -3.37
C PRO A 45 -5.32 8.40 -1.90
N VAL A 46 -6.25 8.92 -1.09
CA VAL A 46 -6.07 9.10 0.36
C VAL A 46 -5.85 7.78 1.10
N TYR A 47 -6.49 6.68 0.66
CA TYR A 47 -6.28 5.35 1.21
C TYR A 47 -4.84 4.90 0.99
N ALA A 48 -4.32 5.10 -0.22
CA ALA A 48 -2.93 4.77 -0.54
C ALA A 48 -1.94 5.62 0.27
N LEU A 49 -2.23 6.90 0.48
CA LEU A 49 -1.42 7.76 1.35
C LEU A 49 -1.37 7.23 2.79
N SER A 50 -2.52 6.85 3.36
CA SER A 50 -2.56 6.25 4.70
C SER A 50 -1.81 4.92 4.78
N ALA A 51 -1.93 4.07 3.75
CA ALA A 51 -1.21 2.81 3.65
C ALA A 51 0.31 3.02 3.58
N MET A 52 0.77 3.96 2.76
CA MET A 52 2.19 4.32 2.65
C MET A 52 2.74 4.88 3.97
N ASN A 53 1.99 5.75 4.65
CA ASN A 53 2.39 6.28 5.96
C ASN A 53 2.54 5.17 7.00
N ARG A 54 1.63 4.18 6.99
CA ARG A 54 1.73 3.01 7.88
C ARG A 54 2.99 2.19 7.60
N ILE A 55 3.28 1.89 6.34
CA ILE A 55 4.48 1.11 5.97
C ILE A 55 5.77 1.84 6.37
N MET A 56 5.85 3.14 6.10
CA MET A 56 7.05 3.95 6.37
C MET A 56 7.37 4.07 7.87
N THR A 57 6.39 3.80 8.73
CA THR A 57 6.55 3.83 10.20
C THR A 57 6.82 2.45 10.80
N LEU A 58 6.95 1.40 9.98
CA LEU A 58 7.26 0.06 10.47
C LEU A 58 8.73 -0.03 10.94
N PRO A 59 9.00 -0.72 12.07
CA PRO A 59 10.37 -0.82 12.61
C PRO A 59 11.31 -1.63 11.71
N ASN A 60 10.78 -2.56 10.92
CA ASN A 60 11.51 -3.44 10.00
C ASN A 60 11.45 -2.94 8.55
N ILE A 61 11.06 -1.69 8.30
CA ILE A 61 10.87 -1.19 6.93
C ILE A 61 12.16 -1.27 6.11
N TYR A 62 13.30 -0.92 6.68
CA TYR A 62 14.59 -0.94 5.99
C TYR A 62 15.00 -2.35 5.54
N ASP A 63 14.63 -3.37 6.31
CA ASP A 63 14.89 -4.78 5.96
C ASP A 63 13.94 -5.29 4.88
N CYS A 64 12.70 -4.77 4.86
CA CYS A 64 11.67 -5.18 3.91
C CYS A 64 11.76 -4.43 2.57
N LEU A 65 12.31 -3.22 2.57
CA LEU A 65 12.37 -2.33 1.40
C LEU A 65 13.59 -2.61 0.53
N ASP A 66 13.57 -3.77 -0.15
CA ASP A 66 14.53 -4.06 -1.21
C ASP A 66 14.28 -3.22 -2.47
N LYS A 67 15.12 -3.40 -3.49
CA LYS A 67 15.05 -2.62 -4.74
C LYS A 67 13.66 -2.67 -5.39
N ASP A 68 13.10 -3.87 -5.54
CA ASP A 68 11.79 -4.08 -6.14
C ASP A 68 10.67 -3.41 -5.33
N ASN A 69 10.67 -3.62 -4.01
CA ASN A 69 9.66 -3.03 -3.13
C ASN A 69 9.77 -1.50 -3.09
N LYS A 70 10.99 -0.96 -3.17
CA LYS A 70 11.25 0.48 -3.26
C LYS A 70 10.68 1.06 -4.55
N GLU A 71 10.90 0.42 -5.69
CA GLU A 71 10.36 0.85 -6.98
C GLU A 71 8.82 0.83 -6.99
N LEU A 72 8.20 -0.21 -6.44
CA LEU A 72 6.73 -0.29 -6.30
C LEU A 72 6.17 0.80 -5.39
N ALA A 73 6.77 0.98 -4.20
CA ALA A 73 6.37 2.02 -3.26
C ALA A 73 6.51 3.43 -3.89
N ARG A 74 7.55 3.63 -4.69
CA ARG A 74 7.80 4.87 -5.41
C ARG A 74 6.76 5.15 -6.48
N ASP A 75 6.36 4.15 -7.27
CA ASP A 75 5.29 4.30 -8.27
C ASP A 75 3.97 4.72 -7.60
N ILE A 76 3.59 4.04 -6.51
CA ILE A 76 2.40 4.39 -5.73
C ILE A 76 2.47 5.84 -5.24
N TRP A 77 3.63 6.26 -4.72
CA TRP A 77 3.81 7.64 -4.24
C TRP A 77 3.65 8.67 -5.36
N LEU A 78 4.23 8.42 -6.53
CA LEU A 78 4.11 9.30 -7.69
C LEU A 78 2.66 9.39 -8.18
N ARG A 79 1.90 8.29 -8.17
CA ARG A 79 0.47 8.31 -8.50
C ARG A 79 -0.35 9.13 -7.52
N ILE A 80 -0.03 9.08 -6.22
CA ILE A 80 -0.68 9.94 -5.22
C ILE A 80 -0.42 11.42 -5.55
N LYS A 81 0.81 11.79 -5.93
CA LYS A 81 1.12 13.17 -6.36
C LYS A 81 0.36 13.56 -7.64
N GLN A 82 0.29 12.66 -8.62
CA GLN A 82 -0.47 12.88 -9.87
C GLN A 82 -1.97 13.07 -9.64
N ALA A 83 -2.52 12.47 -8.57
CA ALA A 83 -3.90 12.69 -8.15
C ALA A 83 -4.15 14.07 -7.52
N GLY A 84 -3.13 14.95 -7.45
CA GLY A 84 -3.25 16.34 -6.99
C GLY A 84 -2.83 16.57 -5.54
N PHE A 85 -2.28 15.56 -4.86
CA PHE A 85 -1.81 15.69 -3.48
C PHE A 85 -0.46 16.41 -3.43
N GLN A 86 -0.39 17.48 -2.64
CA GLN A 86 0.83 18.24 -2.39
C GLN A 86 1.63 17.62 -1.23
N ILE A 87 2.24 16.46 -1.51
CA ILE A 87 3.07 15.72 -0.55
C ILE A 87 4.55 15.75 -0.94
N LYS A 88 5.43 15.83 0.06
CA LYS A 88 6.88 15.79 -0.14
C LYS A 88 7.34 14.39 -0.51
N ASN A 89 8.48 14.30 -1.20
CA ASN A 89 9.11 13.03 -1.53
C ASN A 89 9.79 12.45 -0.27
N PRO A 90 9.45 11.23 0.19
CA PRO A 90 10.10 10.61 1.33
C PRO A 90 11.54 10.24 0.98
N PRO A 91 12.55 10.64 1.78
CA PRO A 91 13.95 10.27 1.54
C PRO A 91 14.18 8.76 1.49
N LEU A 92 13.30 8.00 2.14
CA LEU A 92 13.29 6.54 2.10
C LEU A 92 13.10 6.00 0.66
N LEU A 93 12.28 6.68 -0.15
CA LEU A 93 11.90 6.25 -1.50
C LEU A 93 12.69 6.97 -2.60
N PHE A 94 13.15 8.19 -2.34
CA PHE A 94 13.79 9.07 -3.31
C PHE A 94 15.19 9.46 -2.84
N SER A 95 16.16 9.43 -3.73
CA SER A 95 17.52 9.90 -3.42
C SER A 95 17.53 11.42 -3.20
N GLU A 96 18.50 11.94 -2.46
CA GLU A 96 18.59 13.39 -2.15
C GLU A 96 18.55 14.28 -3.40
N ASP A 97 19.15 13.83 -4.51
CA ASP A 97 19.15 14.52 -5.80
C ASP A 97 17.75 14.68 -6.43
N GLU A 98 16.80 13.82 -6.05
CA GLU A 98 15.44 13.76 -6.60
C GLU A 98 14.42 14.50 -5.72
N VAL A 99 14.84 14.96 -4.54
CA VAL A 99 14.00 15.74 -3.61
C VAL A 99 13.97 17.21 -4.01
N VAL A 100 14.95 17.68 -4.79
CA VAL A 100 15.15 19.10 -5.15
C VAL A 100 14.24 19.58 -6.29
N LEU A 101 13.65 18.67 -7.08
CA LEU A 101 12.86 19.00 -8.27
C LEU A 101 11.34 18.92 -8.08
N GLY A 102 10.86 18.81 -6.82
CA GLY A 102 9.47 18.53 -6.48
C GLY A 102 8.68 19.70 -5.93
#